data_AF-A0A973SLI6-F1
#
_entry.id   AF-A0A973SLI6-F1
#
_cell.length_a   1.000
_cell.length_b   1.000
_cell.length_c   1.000
_cell.angle_alpha   90.00
_cell.angle_beta   90.00
_cell.angle_gamma   90.00
#
_symmetry.space_group_name_H-M   'P 1'
#
loop_
_entity.id
_entity.type
_entity.pdbx_description
1 polymer ?
#
loop_
_entity_poly.entity_id
_entity_poly.type
_entity_poly.pdbx_seq_one_letter_code
_entity_poly.pdbx_strand_id
1 'polypeptide(L)'
;LPLLLHIPYARYDVQVTALAVGALLTLRRRPGLGGALAGLGALVKVWPLLTLVGAPPGRGARRALLGALGSAATLLAVLALAFDHTLDFARQQSGRGIQIESLGGTALQLAHLIAGHPCQVVYRYGAMEFTGPYVSALAALSLALTGLALTWLVFWRVRARRWTVAVPLDAALCAVLLFTVTSRVISPQYLIWLLGLAAVCLTSRQTTQRPVAQLLLPATALSALAFPCLYGEVMATTPLGTGIMAARNALLLAAALVSCRRLWTATVASSTTPATPVSGAR
;
A
#
# COMPACT_ATOMS: atom_id res chain seq x y z
N LEU A 1 1.48 16.64 2.47
CA LEU A 1 1.36 16.87 1.01
C LEU A 1 2.40 17.84 0.47
N PRO A 2 2.66 19.03 1.06
CA PRO A 2 3.67 19.97 0.53
C PRO A 2 5.07 19.37 0.36
N LEU A 3 5.44 18.44 1.24
CA LEU A 3 6.70 17.69 1.18
C LEU A 3 6.89 16.89 -0.12
N LEU A 4 5.81 16.50 -0.81
CA LEU A 4 5.86 15.78 -2.09
C LEU A 4 5.93 16.71 -3.31
N LEU A 5 6.14 18.01 -3.09
CA LEU A 5 6.31 19.02 -4.14
C LEU A 5 5.13 18.98 -5.13
N HIS A 6 5.41 18.84 -6.43
CA HIS A 6 4.39 18.86 -7.49
C HIS A 6 3.72 17.50 -7.75
N ILE A 7 4.23 16.40 -7.15
CA ILE A 7 3.75 15.03 -7.40
C ILE A 7 2.24 14.87 -7.16
N PRO A 8 1.64 15.47 -6.10
CA PRO A 8 0.20 15.36 -5.86
C PRO A 8 -0.67 16.02 -6.94
N TYR A 9 -0.14 16.99 -7.69
CA TYR A 9 -0.89 17.70 -8.74
C TYR A 9 -0.74 17.05 -10.11
N ALA A 10 0.33 16.30 -10.33
CA ALA A 10 0.65 15.70 -11.63
C ALA A 10 0.00 14.33 -11.86
N ARG A 11 -0.71 13.76 -10.86
CA ARG A 11 -1.23 12.39 -10.91
C ARG A 11 -2.58 12.25 -10.20
N TYR A 12 -3.34 11.22 -10.56
CA TYR A 12 -4.67 10.92 -10.00
C TYR A 12 -4.65 10.35 -8.56
N ASP A 13 -3.47 10.25 -7.94
CA ASP A 13 -3.26 9.56 -6.66
C ASP A 13 -4.00 10.23 -5.50
N VAL A 14 -4.18 11.55 -5.53
CA VAL A 14 -4.97 12.28 -4.51
C VAL A 14 -6.44 11.87 -4.58
N GLN A 15 -7.02 11.80 -5.78
CA GLN A 15 -8.44 11.46 -5.97
C GLN A 15 -8.72 10.02 -5.55
N VAL A 16 -7.85 9.09 -5.93
CA VAL A 16 -7.95 7.68 -5.49
C VAL A 16 -7.82 7.55 -3.98
N THR A 17 -6.89 8.29 -3.38
CA THR A 17 -6.72 8.31 -1.93
C THR A 17 -7.96 8.88 -1.24
N ALA A 18 -8.57 9.93 -1.77
CA ALA A 18 -9.81 10.49 -1.23
C ALA A 18 -10.96 9.47 -1.27
N LEU A 19 -11.10 8.69 -2.34
CA LEU A 19 -12.07 7.60 -2.42
C LEU A 19 -11.81 6.52 -1.37
N ALA A 20 -10.55 6.11 -1.18
CA ALA A 20 -10.16 5.13 -0.15
C ALA A 20 -10.41 5.64 1.28
N VAL A 21 -10.10 6.92 1.55
CA VAL A 21 -10.40 7.58 2.82
C VAL A 21 -11.91 7.63 3.05
N GLY A 22 -12.69 8.06 2.05
CA GLY A 22 -14.16 8.06 2.11
C GLY A 22 -14.74 6.67 2.35
N ALA A 23 -14.17 5.64 1.70
CA ALA A 23 -14.53 4.25 1.91
C ALA A 23 -14.37 3.86 3.39
N LEU A 24 -13.21 4.12 3.98
CA LEU A 24 -12.92 3.82 5.40
C LEU A 24 -13.84 4.57 6.37
N LEU A 25 -14.07 5.87 6.13
CA LEU A 25 -14.90 6.71 7.00
C LEU A 25 -16.38 6.27 6.98
N THR A 26 -16.87 5.77 5.86
CA THR A 26 -18.26 5.33 5.70
C THR A 26 -18.48 3.85 6.05
N LEU A 27 -17.42 3.02 6.02
CA LEU A 27 -17.49 1.55 6.13
C LEU A 27 -18.26 1.05 7.37
N ARG A 28 -18.18 1.75 8.50
CA ARG A 28 -18.87 1.34 9.74
C ARG A 28 -20.36 1.67 9.75
N ARG A 29 -20.74 2.86 9.29
CA ARG A 29 -22.12 3.37 9.37
C ARG A 29 -22.94 2.98 8.14
N ARG A 30 -22.31 3.00 6.97
CA ARG A 30 -22.92 2.67 5.67
C ARG A 30 -22.00 1.72 4.90
N PRO A 31 -21.89 0.44 5.31
CA PRO A 31 -20.91 -0.49 4.74
C PRO A 31 -21.02 -0.62 3.21
N GLY A 32 -22.24 -0.62 2.66
CA GLY A 32 -22.45 -0.66 1.22
C GLY A 32 -21.88 0.55 0.47
N LEU A 33 -22.01 1.77 1.02
CA LEU A 33 -21.40 2.97 0.46
C LEU A 33 -19.87 2.93 0.58
N GLY A 34 -19.35 2.47 1.73
CA GLY A 34 -17.90 2.29 1.90
C GLY A 34 -17.32 1.31 0.89
N GLY A 35 -18.02 0.20 0.68
CA GLY A 35 -17.77 -0.74 -0.42
C GLY A 35 -17.78 -0.06 -1.78
N ALA A 36 -18.86 0.65 -2.11
CA ALA A 36 -19.02 1.31 -3.41
C ALA A 36 -17.89 2.30 -3.70
N LEU A 37 -17.47 3.11 -2.73
CA LEU A 37 -16.34 4.03 -2.86
C LEU A 37 -15.02 3.29 -3.08
N ALA A 38 -14.79 2.18 -2.37
CA ALA A 38 -13.62 1.33 -2.60
C ALA A 38 -13.62 0.73 -4.03
N GLY A 39 -14.78 0.27 -4.52
CA GLY A 39 -14.94 -0.27 -5.87
C GLY A 39 -14.77 0.77 -6.98
N LEU A 40 -15.29 1.99 -6.79
CA LEU A 40 -15.05 3.11 -7.72
C LEU A 40 -13.57 3.49 -7.74
N GLY A 41 -12.93 3.55 -6.56
CA GLY A 41 -11.50 3.77 -6.44
C GLY A 41 -10.69 2.68 -7.16
N ALA A 42 -11.12 1.42 -7.05
CA ALA A 42 -10.49 0.24 -7.65
C ALA A 42 -10.33 0.34 -9.17
N LEU A 43 -11.30 0.96 -9.85
CA LEU A 43 -11.25 1.14 -11.31
C LEU A 43 -10.29 2.24 -11.74
N VAL A 44 -10.01 3.21 -10.86
CA VAL A 44 -8.94 4.18 -11.12
C VAL A 44 -7.59 3.54 -10.79
N LYS A 45 -7.46 2.88 -9.64
CA LYS A 45 -6.33 2.01 -9.26
C LYS A 45 -6.82 0.92 -8.34
N VAL A 46 -6.34 -0.31 -8.47
CA VAL A 46 -6.88 -1.48 -7.74
C VAL A 46 -6.77 -1.41 -6.20
N TRP A 47 -5.78 -0.67 -5.66
CA TRP A 47 -5.42 -0.73 -4.24
C TRP A 47 -6.51 -0.33 -3.22
N PRO A 48 -7.50 0.57 -3.48
CA PRO A 48 -8.55 0.90 -2.53
C PRO A 48 -9.41 -0.30 -2.11
N LEU A 49 -9.44 -1.40 -2.88
CA LEU A 49 -10.07 -2.64 -2.42
C LEU A 49 -9.45 -3.19 -1.13
N LEU A 50 -8.16 -2.92 -0.90
CA LEU A 50 -7.45 -3.33 0.33
C LEU A 50 -8.03 -2.65 1.57
N THR A 51 -8.77 -1.53 1.44
CA THR A 51 -9.47 -0.90 2.58
C THR A 51 -10.53 -1.81 3.20
N LEU A 52 -11.05 -2.77 2.44
CA LEU A 52 -12.09 -3.69 2.90
C LEU A 52 -11.52 -4.85 3.74
N VAL A 53 -10.20 -5.07 3.74
CA VAL A 53 -9.56 -6.18 4.47
C VAL A 53 -9.82 -6.11 5.98
N GLY A 54 -10.01 -4.90 6.51
CA GLY A 54 -10.30 -4.65 7.91
C GLY A 54 -11.79 -4.52 8.23
N ALA A 55 -12.70 -4.78 7.29
CA ALA A 55 -14.14 -4.75 7.55
C ALA A 55 -14.51 -5.82 8.60
N PRO A 56 -15.23 -5.48 9.69
CA PRO A 56 -15.62 -6.46 10.69
C PRO A 56 -16.45 -7.60 10.10
N PRO A 57 -16.24 -8.85 10.51
CA PRO A 57 -16.99 -9.99 9.98
C PRO A 57 -18.51 -9.84 10.22
N GLY A 58 -19.30 -10.40 9.31
CA GLY A 58 -20.77 -10.37 9.37
C GLY A 58 -21.43 -9.60 8.24
N ARG A 59 -22.69 -9.18 8.45
CA ARG A 59 -23.54 -8.55 7.41
C ARG A 59 -22.93 -7.27 6.83
N GLY A 60 -22.20 -6.50 7.64
CA GLY A 60 -21.53 -5.27 7.20
C GLY A 60 -20.45 -5.54 6.15
N ALA A 61 -19.55 -6.49 6.39
CA ALA A 61 -18.53 -6.88 5.42
C ALA A 61 -19.13 -7.40 4.11
N ARG A 62 -20.20 -8.21 4.18
CA ARG A 62 -20.90 -8.68 2.97
C ARG A 62 -21.49 -7.52 2.18
N ARG A 63 -22.13 -6.55 2.84
CA ARG A 63 -22.66 -5.34 2.18
C ARG A 63 -21.56 -4.49 1.55
N ALA A 64 -20.41 -4.35 2.22
CA ALA A 64 -19.27 -3.64 1.66
C ALA A 64 -18.68 -4.35 0.43
N LEU A 65 -18.55 -5.68 0.49
CA LEU A 65 -18.10 -6.47 -0.66
C LEU A 65 -19.06 -6.33 -1.85
N LEU A 66 -20.37 -6.47 -1.60
CA LEU A 66 -21.38 -6.29 -2.64
C LEU A 66 -21.38 -4.87 -3.21
N GLY A 67 -21.22 -3.85 -2.37
CA GLY A 67 -21.10 -2.46 -2.81
C GLY A 67 -19.88 -2.25 -3.72
N ALA A 68 -18.73 -2.82 -3.36
CA ALA A 68 -17.51 -2.72 -4.14
C ALA A 68 -17.61 -3.46 -5.48
N LEU A 69 -18.11 -4.70 -5.46
CA LEU A 69 -18.33 -5.48 -6.68
C LEU A 69 -19.37 -4.81 -7.58
N GLY A 70 -20.47 -4.31 -7.01
CA GLY A 70 -21.53 -3.64 -7.74
C GLY A 70 -21.05 -2.35 -8.41
N SER A 71 -20.36 -1.47 -7.69
CA SER A 71 -19.88 -0.21 -8.27
C SER A 71 -18.76 -0.44 -9.29
N ALA A 72 -17.84 -1.36 -9.03
CA ALA A 72 -16.78 -1.72 -9.97
C ALA A 72 -17.35 -2.39 -11.24
N ALA A 73 -18.27 -3.35 -11.11
CA ALA A 73 -18.89 -3.98 -12.27
C ALA A 73 -19.71 -2.99 -13.10
N THR A 74 -20.47 -2.11 -12.44
CA THR A 74 -21.30 -1.10 -13.13
C THR A 74 -20.43 -0.12 -13.92
N LEU A 75 -19.41 0.47 -13.29
CA LEU A 75 -18.57 1.43 -13.99
C LEU A 75 -17.67 0.74 -15.04
N LEU A 76 -17.21 -0.50 -14.82
CA LEU A 76 -16.52 -1.27 -15.85
C LEU A 76 -17.43 -1.55 -17.05
N ALA A 77 -18.70 -1.89 -16.82
CA ALA A 77 -19.67 -2.08 -17.90
C ALA A 77 -19.89 -0.78 -18.69
N VAL A 78 -20.02 0.37 -18.01
CA VAL A 78 -20.12 1.68 -18.68
C VAL A 78 -18.88 1.95 -19.54
N LEU A 79 -17.68 1.70 -19.01
CA LEU A 79 -16.44 1.89 -19.77
C LEU A 79 -16.33 0.93 -20.96
N ALA A 80 -16.73 -0.32 -20.80
CA ALA A 80 -16.71 -1.33 -21.87
C ALA A 80 -17.73 -1.04 -22.98
N LEU A 81 -18.83 -0.37 -22.66
CA LEU A 81 -19.82 0.07 -23.64
C LEU A 81 -19.42 1.38 -24.33
N ALA A 82 -18.63 2.23 -23.66
CA ALA A 82 -18.25 3.55 -24.18
C ALA A 82 -16.91 3.54 -24.94
N PHE A 83 -16.03 2.57 -24.70
CA PHE A 83 -14.68 2.52 -25.25
C PHE A 83 -14.30 1.11 -25.70
N ASP A 84 -13.63 1.01 -26.84
CA ASP A 84 -12.96 -0.21 -27.26
C ASP A 84 -11.69 -0.49 -26.43
N HIS A 85 -11.21 -1.73 -26.44
CA HIS A 85 -9.92 -2.12 -25.84
C HIS A 85 -9.77 -1.84 -24.33
N THR A 86 -10.88 -1.79 -23.57
CA THR A 86 -10.93 -1.40 -22.15
C THR A 86 -10.02 -2.22 -21.23
N LEU A 87 -9.64 -3.45 -21.62
CA LEU A 87 -8.82 -4.36 -20.82
C LEU A 87 -7.35 -4.45 -21.27
N ASP A 88 -6.94 -3.75 -22.32
CA ASP A 88 -5.57 -3.88 -22.84
C ASP A 88 -4.50 -3.39 -21.85
N PHE A 89 -4.87 -2.51 -20.90
CA PHE A 89 -4.01 -2.13 -19.79
C PHE A 89 -3.54 -3.34 -18.96
N ALA A 90 -4.38 -4.38 -18.82
CA ALA A 90 -4.06 -5.56 -18.02
C ALA A 90 -2.93 -6.38 -18.66
N ARG A 91 -2.90 -6.47 -20.00
CA ARG A 91 -1.80 -7.10 -20.74
C ARG A 91 -0.51 -6.30 -20.59
N GLN A 92 -0.59 -4.96 -20.58
CA GLN A 92 0.58 -4.09 -20.38
C GLN A 92 1.19 -4.25 -18.97
N GLN A 93 0.40 -4.64 -17.97
CA GLN A 93 0.93 -4.84 -16.61
C GLN A 93 1.83 -6.07 -16.48
N SER A 94 1.65 -7.13 -17.28
CA SER A 94 2.45 -8.36 -17.15
C SER A 94 3.91 -8.14 -17.58
N GLY A 95 4.13 -7.34 -18.62
CA GLY A 95 5.44 -7.09 -19.24
C GLY A 95 6.40 -6.18 -18.45
N ARG A 96 5.96 -5.63 -17.32
CA ARG A 96 6.77 -4.69 -16.51
C ARG A 96 7.95 -5.38 -15.81
N GLY A 97 9.09 -4.70 -15.80
CA GLY A 97 10.29 -5.13 -15.10
C GLY A 97 10.30 -4.74 -13.62
N ILE A 98 11.51 -4.45 -13.12
CA ILE A 98 11.75 -3.93 -11.77
C ILE A 98 11.95 -2.42 -11.87
N GLN A 99 11.09 -1.63 -11.23
CA GLN A 99 11.25 -0.18 -11.17
C GLN A 99 12.48 0.18 -10.31
N ILE A 100 13.24 1.19 -10.71
CA ILE A 100 14.50 1.56 -10.03
C ILE A 100 14.32 1.95 -8.55
N GLU A 101 13.11 2.40 -8.21
CA GLU A 101 12.71 2.86 -6.88
C GLU A 101 12.13 1.76 -5.98
N SER A 102 11.93 0.54 -6.51
CA SER A 102 11.40 -0.61 -5.76
C SER A 102 12.46 -1.29 -4.88
N LEU A 103 12.03 -2.19 -3.98
CA LEU A 103 12.98 -3.00 -3.19
C LEU A 103 13.92 -3.83 -4.09
N GLY A 104 13.37 -4.46 -5.12
CA GLY A 104 14.17 -5.18 -6.11
C GLY A 104 15.13 -4.25 -6.87
N GLY A 105 14.70 -3.01 -7.13
CA GLY A 105 15.54 -1.99 -7.76
C GLY A 105 16.70 -1.57 -6.86
N THR A 106 16.48 -1.40 -5.56
CA THR A 106 17.56 -1.15 -4.60
C THR A 106 18.54 -2.33 -4.53
N ALA A 107 18.05 -3.57 -4.56
CA ALA A 107 18.92 -4.74 -4.58
C ALA A 107 19.83 -4.76 -5.83
N LEU A 108 19.29 -4.42 -7.00
CA LEU A 108 20.08 -4.31 -8.24
C LEU A 108 21.10 -3.18 -8.18
N GLN A 109 20.74 -2.02 -7.63
CA GLN A 109 21.68 -0.90 -7.44
C GLN A 109 22.84 -1.27 -6.52
N LEU A 110 22.55 -1.92 -5.39
CA LEU A 110 23.59 -2.38 -4.47
C LEU A 110 24.48 -3.45 -5.11
N ALA A 111 23.89 -4.39 -5.85
CA ALA A 111 24.63 -5.40 -6.59
C ALA A 111 25.54 -4.79 -7.66
N HIS A 112 25.09 -3.72 -8.34
CA HIS A 112 25.91 -2.95 -9.28
C HIS A 112 27.11 -2.30 -8.57
N LEU A 113 26.86 -1.59 -7.46
CA LEU A 113 27.91 -0.85 -6.74
C LEU A 113 28.95 -1.76 -6.07
N ILE A 114 28.52 -2.91 -5.54
CA ILE A 114 29.40 -3.79 -4.74
C ILE A 114 30.11 -4.80 -5.63
N ALA A 115 29.42 -5.37 -6.62
CA ALA A 115 29.92 -6.48 -7.43
C ALA A 115 30.14 -6.13 -8.90
N GLY A 116 29.89 -4.87 -9.31
CA GLY A 116 30.11 -4.43 -10.69
C GLY A 116 29.14 -5.03 -11.71
N HIS A 117 28.01 -5.59 -11.27
CA HIS A 117 27.04 -6.21 -12.18
C HIS A 117 26.48 -5.18 -13.17
N PRO A 118 26.35 -5.51 -14.46
CA PRO A 118 25.83 -4.58 -15.46
C PRO A 118 24.39 -4.20 -15.11
N CYS A 119 24.12 -2.91 -15.13
CA CYS A 119 22.85 -2.34 -14.72
C CYS A 119 22.44 -1.27 -15.73
N GLN A 120 21.37 -1.52 -16.49
CA GLN A 120 20.86 -0.55 -17.45
C GLN A 120 19.48 -0.10 -17.02
N VAL A 121 19.30 1.20 -16.93
CA VAL A 121 18.02 1.85 -16.65
C VAL A 121 17.41 2.31 -17.96
N VAL A 122 16.17 1.91 -18.23
CA VAL A 122 15.42 2.30 -19.43
C VAL A 122 14.03 2.80 -19.07
N TYR A 123 13.52 3.76 -19.82
CA TYR A 123 12.15 4.21 -19.68
C TYR A 123 11.21 3.29 -20.47
N ARG A 124 10.36 2.53 -19.77
CA ARG A 124 9.36 1.62 -20.36
C ARG A 124 8.11 1.57 -19.49
N TYR A 125 6.94 1.36 -20.10
CA TYR A 125 5.65 1.27 -19.40
C TYR A 125 5.35 2.44 -18.44
N GLY A 126 5.85 3.65 -18.78
CA GLY A 126 5.62 4.86 -17.99
C GLY A 126 6.50 5.01 -16.75
N ALA A 127 7.55 4.20 -16.59
CA ALA A 127 8.48 4.25 -15.46
C ALA A 127 9.93 3.97 -15.88
N MET A 128 10.88 4.36 -15.03
CA MET A 128 12.28 3.94 -15.17
C MET A 128 12.42 2.54 -14.57
N GLU A 129 12.82 1.58 -15.40
CA GLU A 129 12.93 0.17 -15.03
C GLU A 129 14.35 -0.34 -15.31
N PHE A 130 14.81 -1.28 -14.49
CA PHE A 130 16.05 -2.01 -14.77
C PHE A 130 15.82 -3.08 -15.83
N THR A 131 16.82 -3.26 -16.69
CA THR A 131 16.95 -4.40 -17.61
C THR A 131 18.24 -5.16 -17.33
N GLY A 132 18.18 -6.49 -17.44
CA GLY A 132 19.33 -7.36 -17.18
C GLY A 132 18.93 -8.77 -16.76
N PRO A 133 19.91 -9.67 -16.56
CA PRO A 133 19.67 -11.11 -16.35
C PRO A 133 18.87 -11.42 -15.07
N TYR A 134 18.98 -10.59 -14.03
CA TYR A 134 18.33 -10.83 -12.73
C TYR A 134 16.93 -10.22 -12.59
N VAL A 135 16.49 -9.42 -13.56
CA VAL A 135 15.22 -8.67 -13.48
C VAL A 135 14.01 -9.59 -13.44
N SER A 136 14.01 -10.66 -14.24
CA SER A 136 12.91 -11.65 -14.26
C SER A 136 12.78 -12.39 -12.93
N ALA A 137 13.90 -12.85 -12.37
CA ALA A 137 13.94 -13.52 -11.07
C ALA A 137 13.46 -12.61 -9.94
N LEU A 138 13.93 -11.36 -9.90
CA LEU A 138 13.47 -10.38 -8.91
C LEU A 138 12.00 -10.01 -9.08
N ALA A 139 11.51 -9.91 -10.31
CA ALA A 139 10.09 -9.66 -10.56
C ALA A 139 9.21 -10.81 -10.05
N ALA A 140 9.64 -12.06 -10.26
CA ALA A 140 8.98 -13.25 -9.72
C ALA A 140 9.04 -13.27 -8.18
N LEU A 141 10.17 -12.90 -7.58
CA LEU A 141 10.32 -12.79 -6.13
C LEU A 141 9.39 -11.72 -5.54
N SER A 142 9.32 -10.52 -6.13
CA SER A 142 8.36 -9.48 -5.73
C SER A 142 6.91 -9.96 -5.79
N LEU A 143 6.55 -10.71 -6.84
CA LEU A 143 5.21 -11.29 -6.95
C LEU A 143 4.96 -12.34 -5.86
N ALA A 144 5.93 -13.22 -5.59
CA ALA A 144 5.85 -14.21 -4.51
C ALA A 144 5.70 -13.55 -3.14
N LEU A 145 6.47 -12.49 -2.87
CA LEU A 145 6.37 -11.69 -1.64
C LEU A 145 5.02 -10.99 -1.51
N THR A 146 4.45 -10.49 -2.62
CA THR A 146 3.10 -9.93 -2.65
C THR A 146 2.04 -10.99 -2.31
N GLY A 147 2.20 -12.20 -2.87
CA GLY A 147 1.33 -13.35 -2.53
C GLY A 147 1.45 -13.78 -1.07
N LEU A 148 2.67 -13.74 -0.51
CA LEU A 148 2.90 -13.99 0.92
C LEU A 148 2.26 -12.91 1.80
N ALA A 149 2.36 -11.63 1.40
CA ALA A 149 1.69 -10.53 2.10
C ALA A 149 0.16 -10.70 2.10
N LEU A 150 -0.44 -11.11 0.97
CA LEU A 150 -1.86 -11.42 0.90
C LEU A 150 -2.22 -12.60 1.82
N THR A 151 -1.44 -13.69 1.77
CA THR A 151 -1.62 -14.86 2.64
C THR A 151 -1.55 -14.47 4.12
N TRP A 152 -0.60 -13.61 4.49
CA TRP A 152 -0.48 -13.09 5.84
C TRP A 152 -1.69 -12.26 6.26
N LEU A 153 -2.22 -11.39 5.39
CA LEU A 153 -3.44 -10.61 5.68
C LEU A 153 -4.67 -11.49 5.87
N VAL A 154 -4.83 -12.53 5.04
CA VAL A 154 -5.92 -13.51 5.18
C VAL A 154 -5.76 -14.27 6.51
N PHE A 155 -4.55 -14.73 6.81
CA PHE A 155 -4.25 -15.42 8.06
C PHE A 155 -4.51 -14.54 9.28
N TRP A 156 -4.06 -13.28 9.26
CA TRP A 156 -4.36 -12.28 10.27
C TRP A 156 -5.88 -12.13 10.46
N ARG A 157 -6.63 -11.97 9.37
CA ARG A 157 -8.09 -11.78 9.42
C ARG A 157 -8.82 -12.96 10.08
N VAL A 158 -8.39 -14.19 9.81
CA VAL A 158 -8.95 -15.42 10.42
C VAL A 158 -8.58 -15.52 11.90
N ARG A 159 -7.39 -15.05 12.30
CA ARG A 159 -6.93 -15.09 13.69
C ARG A 159 -7.39 -13.91 14.54
N ALA A 160 -7.80 -12.81 13.92
CA ALA A 160 -8.23 -11.59 14.61
C ALA A 160 -9.49 -11.84 15.46
N ARG A 161 -9.37 -11.60 16.77
CA ARG A 161 -10.44 -11.80 17.75
C ARG A 161 -11.09 -10.50 18.20
N ARG A 162 -10.35 -9.38 18.12
CA ARG A 162 -10.82 -8.07 18.56
C ARG A 162 -11.00 -7.12 17.37
N TRP A 163 -12.21 -6.56 17.26
CA TRP A 163 -12.61 -5.65 16.17
C TRP A 163 -13.00 -4.29 16.73
N THR A 164 -12.02 -3.40 16.89
CA THR A 164 -12.26 -2.02 17.35
C THR A 164 -12.60 -1.09 16.19
N VAL A 165 -12.96 0.16 16.52
CA VAL A 165 -13.22 1.20 15.53
C VAL A 165 -11.99 1.56 14.67
N ALA A 166 -10.78 1.28 15.19
CA ALA A 166 -9.52 1.54 14.49
C ALA A 166 -9.10 0.40 13.54
N VAL A 167 -9.56 -0.83 13.76
CA VAL A 167 -9.11 -2.01 13.01
C VAL A 167 -9.25 -1.84 11.49
N PRO A 168 -10.37 -1.33 10.94
CA PRO A 168 -10.48 -1.09 9.50
C PRO A 168 -9.41 -0.13 8.95
N LEU A 169 -9.10 0.91 9.73
CA LEU A 169 -8.13 1.94 9.35
C LEU A 169 -6.71 1.37 9.38
N ASP A 170 -6.37 0.74 10.51
CA ASP A 170 -5.05 0.16 10.75
C ASP A 170 -4.73 -0.98 9.77
N ALA A 171 -5.72 -1.83 9.47
CA ALA A 171 -5.57 -2.92 8.52
C ALA A 171 -5.43 -2.43 7.08
N ALA A 172 -6.14 -1.35 6.70
CA ALA A 172 -6.00 -0.76 5.37
C ALA A 172 -4.60 -0.17 5.16
N LEU A 173 -4.08 0.59 6.13
CA LEU A 173 -2.70 1.10 6.07
C LEU A 173 -1.69 -0.06 5.99
N CYS A 174 -1.86 -1.08 6.85
CA CYS A 174 -1.00 -2.27 6.85
C CYS A 174 -0.98 -2.97 5.49
N ALA A 175 -2.15 -3.23 4.91
CA ALA A 175 -2.27 -3.92 3.64
C ALA A 175 -1.65 -3.13 2.48
N VAL A 176 -1.95 -1.83 2.38
CA VAL A 176 -1.38 -0.99 1.31
C VAL A 176 0.13 -0.84 1.46
N LEU A 177 0.63 -0.75 2.70
CA LEU A 177 2.07 -0.69 2.97
C LEU A 177 2.78 -2.00 2.59
N LEU A 178 2.22 -3.16 2.95
CA LEU A 178 2.71 -4.47 2.55
C LEU A 178 2.78 -4.63 1.02
N PHE A 179 1.69 -4.29 0.33
CA PHE A 179 1.64 -4.36 -1.14
C PHE A 179 2.59 -3.34 -1.78
N THR A 180 2.79 -2.18 -1.17
CA THR A 180 3.76 -1.19 -1.64
C THR A 180 5.17 -1.75 -1.56
N VAL A 181 5.61 -2.26 -0.39
CA VAL A 181 7.00 -2.71 -0.22
C VAL A 181 7.31 -3.97 -1.03
N THR A 182 6.35 -4.87 -1.19
CA THR A 182 6.56 -6.14 -1.93
C THR A 182 6.43 -5.99 -3.45
N SER A 183 5.88 -4.87 -3.92
CA SER A 183 5.70 -4.60 -5.36
C SER A 183 7.03 -4.45 -6.09
N ARG A 184 7.09 -4.97 -7.32
CA ARG A 184 8.17 -4.71 -8.29
C ARG A 184 8.19 -3.26 -8.81
N VAL A 185 7.12 -2.51 -8.52
CA VAL A 185 6.90 -1.12 -8.92
C VAL A 185 6.62 -0.31 -7.65
N ILE A 186 7.52 0.60 -7.30
CA ILE A 186 7.28 1.59 -6.25
C ILE A 186 7.59 2.93 -6.84
N SER A 187 6.66 3.86 -6.75
CA SER A 187 6.80 5.19 -7.29
C SER A 187 6.53 6.24 -6.21
N PRO A 188 7.12 7.45 -6.27
CA PRO A 188 7.00 8.47 -5.22
C PRO A 188 5.55 8.82 -4.87
N GLN A 189 4.63 8.74 -5.83
CA GLN A 189 3.20 8.98 -5.62
C GLN A 189 2.52 7.96 -4.70
N TYR A 190 3.09 6.77 -4.48
CA TYR A 190 2.49 5.78 -3.55
C TYR A 190 2.52 6.29 -2.10
N LEU A 191 3.43 7.21 -1.78
CA LEU A 191 3.47 7.88 -0.47
C LEU A 191 2.20 8.71 -0.24
N ILE A 192 1.52 9.19 -1.29
CA ILE A 192 0.22 9.88 -1.15
C ILE A 192 -0.82 8.94 -0.53
N TRP A 193 -0.85 7.67 -0.97
CA TRP A 193 -1.78 6.67 -0.46
C TRP A 193 -1.50 6.41 1.02
N LEU A 194 -0.22 6.15 1.34
CA LEU A 194 0.22 5.82 2.69
C LEU A 194 -0.01 6.98 3.66
N LEU A 195 0.27 8.22 3.24
CA LEU A 195 0.02 9.41 4.06
C LEU A 195 -1.48 9.66 4.27
N GLY A 196 -2.32 9.46 3.25
CA GLY A 196 -3.77 9.59 3.38
C GLY A 196 -4.36 8.58 4.35
N LEU A 197 -3.94 7.31 4.25
CA LEU A 197 -4.35 6.25 5.17
C LEU A 197 -3.83 6.49 6.60
N ALA A 198 -2.56 6.91 6.73
CA ALA A 198 -1.99 7.28 8.02
C ALA A 198 -2.77 8.45 8.66
N ALA A 199 -3.14 9.47 7.89
CA ALA A 199 -3.95 10.58 8.39
C ALA A 199 -5.29 10.11 8.96
N VAL A 200 -5.98 9.18 8.28
CA VAL A 200 -7.23 8.59 8.79
C VAL A 200 -6.99 7.73 10.02
N CYS A 201 -5.93 6.92 10.07
CA CYS A 201 -5.57 6.19 11.30
C CYS A 201 -5.44 7.16 12.49
N LEU A 202 -4.76 8.29 12.30
CA LEU A 202 -4.51 9.29 13.35
C LEU A 202 -5.77 9.99 13.87
N THR A 203 -6.92 9.91 13.18
CA THR A 203 -8.19 10.42 13.71
C THR A 203 -8.79 9.54 14.81
N SER A 204 -8.30 8.31 14.97
CA SER A 204 -8.76 7.37 16.00
C SER A 204 -7.81 7.32 17.18
N ARG A 205 -8.31 7.57 18.40
CA ARG A 205 -7.53 7.41 19.64
C ARG A 205 -7.09 5.96 19.88
N GLN A 206 -7.76 4.99 19.27
CA GLN A 206 -7.47 3.55 19.41
C GLN A 206 -6.51 3.02 18.33
N THR A 207 -6.03 3.87 17.42
CA THR A 207 -5.08 3.43 16.39
C THR A 207 -3.77 2.96 16.99
N THR A 208 -3.24 1.89 16.43
CA THR A 208 -1.91 1.37 16.74
C THR A 208 -0.84 1.91 15.80
N GLN A 209 -1.22 2.67 14.77
CA GLN A 209 -0.36 3.00 13.63
C GLN A 209 0.39 4.33 13.78
N ARG A 210 0.36 4.98 14.95
CA ARG A 210 1.10 6.24 15.18
C ARG A 210 2.61 6.11 14.86
N PRO A 211 3.31 5.03 15.27
CA PRO A 211 4.72 4.87 14.93
C PRO A 211 4.95 4.64 13.44
N VAL A 212 3.99 3.99 12.76
CA VAL A 212 4.04 3.79 11.31
C VAL A 212 3.92 5.14 10.60
N ALA A 213 2.98 5.99 11.02
CA ALA A 213 2.85 7.35 10.51
C ALA A 213 4.14 8.17 10.70
N GLN A 214 4.83 8.02 11.84
CA GLN A 214 6.11 8.69 12.10
C GLN A 214 7.21 8.22 11.14
N LEU A 215 7.30 6.92 10.84
CA LEU A 215 8.27 6.37 9.88
C LEU A 215 8.00 6.81 8.44
N LEU A 216 6.73 7.06 8.09
CA LEU A 216 6.37 7.53 6.76
C LEU A 216 6.84 8.97 6.48
N LEU A 217 7.06 9.80 7.50
CA LEU A 217 7.54 11.17 7.33
C LEU A 217 8.95 11.24 6.69
N PRO A 218 10.00 10.64 7.27
CA PRO A 218 11.32 10.61 6.64
C PRO A 218 11.31 9.82 5.33
N ALA A 219 10.51 8.76 5.19
CA ALA A 219 10.38 8.03 3.93
C ALA A 219 9.81 8.92 2.81
N THR A 220 8.86 9.80 3.15
CA THR A 220 8.30 10.80 2.23
C THR A 220 9.34 11.85 1.86
N ALA A 221 10.10 12.36 2.84
CA ALA A 221 11.16 13.34 2.60
C ALA A 221 12.23 12.78 1.65
N LEU A 222 12.71 11.56 1.90
CA LEU A 222 13.67 10.88 1.03
C LEU A 222 13.10 10.60 -0.36
N SER A 223 11.81 10.29 -0.47
CA SER A 223 11.16 10.10 -1.77
C SER A 223 11.11 11.40 -2.58
N ALA A 224 10.83 12.54 -1.94
CA ALA A 224 10.84 13.85 -2.57
C ALA A 224 12.26 14.34 -2.92
N LEU A 225 13.24 14.01 -2.08
CA LEU A 225 14.65 14.28 -2.35
C LEU A 225 15.15 13.46 -3.54
N ALA A 226 14.75 12.19 -3.63
CA ALA A 226 15.10 11.34 -4.77
C ALA A 226 14.44 11.81 -6.06
N PHE A 227 13.12 12.03 -6.04
CA PHE A 227 12.37 12.51 -7.20
C PHE A 227 11.52 13.72 -6.81
N PRO A 228 11.64 14.85 -7.55
CA PRO A 228 12.44 15.04 -8.77
C PRO A 228 13.91 15.42 -8.52
N CYS A 229 14.30 15.78 -7.29
CA CYS A 229 15.51 16.59 -7.06
C CYS A 229 16.83 15.90 -7.45
N LEU A 230 17.01 14.63 -7.07
CA LEU A 230 18.23 13.86 -7.31
C LEU A 230 17.99 12.65 -8.23
N TYR A 231 17.01 12.73 -9.14
CA TYR A 231 16.61 11.56 -9.91
C TYR A 231 17.69 11.10 -10.89
N GLY A 232 18.53 12.02 -11.37
CA GLY A 232 19.72 11.71 -12.16
C GLY A 232 20.69 10.78 -11.42
N GLU A 233 20.91 11.02 -10.12
CA GLU A 233 21.76 10.16 -9.27
C GLU A 233 21.18 8.75 -9.12
N VAL A 234 19.85 8.64 -8.98
CA VAL A 234 19.15 7.35 -8.90
C VAL A 234 19.23 6.61 -10.23
N MET A 235 19.02 7.30 -11.35
CA MET A 235 19.10 6.72 -12.69
C MET A 235 20.53 6.29 -13.06
N ALA A 236 21.53 7.07 -12.65
CA ALA A 236 22.94 6.74 -12.83
C ALA A 236 23.44 5.71 -11.80
N THR A 237 22.59 5.27 -10.86
CA THR A 237 22.91 4.29 -9.82
C THR A 237 24.13 4.67 -8.98
N THR A 238 24.32 5.97 -8.72
CA THR A 238 25.47 6.45 -7.93
C THR A 238 25.36 6.01 -6.47
N PRO A 239 26.45 6.05 -5.68
CA PRO A 239 26.39 5.77 -4.26
C PRO A 239 25.38 6.64 -3.51
N LEU A 240 25.25 7.91 -3.90
CA LEU A 240 24.29 8.84 -3.31
C LEU A 240 22.84 8.44 -3.65
N GLY A 241 22.52 8.26 -4.94
CA GLY A 241 21.18 7.86 -5.38
C GLY A 241 20.75 6.53 -4.78
N THR A 242 21.66 5.55 -4.79
CA THR A 242 21.45 4.22 -4.19
C THR A 242 21.26 4.30 -2.68
N GLY A 243 22.06 5.11 -1.98
CA GLY A 243 21.93 5.33 -0.54
C GLY A 243 20.57 5.93 -0.16
N ILE A 244 20.06 6.90 -0.92
CA ILE A 244 18.73 7.47 -0.71
C ILE A 244 17.63 6.42 -0.92
N MET A 245 17.72 5.62 -1.99
CA MET A 245 16.78 4.53 -2.25
C MET A 245 16.80 3.48 -1.15
N ALA A 246 18.00 3.06 -0.72
CA ALA A 246 18.17 2.09 0.36
C ALA A 246 17.57 2.60 1.68
N ALA A 247 17.88 3.83 2.08
CA ALA A 247 17.33 4.43 3.30
C ALA A 247 15.80 4.54 3.25
N ARG A 248 15.25 5.04 2.13
CA ARG A 248 13.79 5.17 1.95
C ARG A 248 13.09 3.82 2.02
N ASN A 249 13.62 2.82 1.33
CA ASN A 249 13.04 1.50 1.27
C ASN A 249 13.18 0.73 2.59
N ALA A 250 14.28 0.92 3.31
CA ALA A 250 14.43 0.40 4.68
C ALA A 250 13.37 0.99 5.63
N LEU A 251 13.09 2.29 5.54
CA LEU A 251 12.03 2.93 6.34
C LEU A 251 10.63 2.38 6.00
N LEU A 252 10.32 2.20 4.71
CA LEU A 252 9.03 1.62 4.30
C LEU A 252 8.90 0.15 4.75
N LEU A 253 9.96 -0.64 4.64
CA LEU A 253 9.99 -2.02 5.12
C LEU A 253 9.82 -2.08 6.65
N ALA A 254 10.55 -1.24 7.39
CA ALA A 254 10.40 -1.13 8.84
C ALA A 254 8.97 -0.72 9.23
N ALA A 255 8.39 0.25 8.51
CA ALA A 255 7.01 0.68 8.71
C ALA A 255 6.03 -0.49 8.46
N ALA A 256 6.24 -1.30 7.43
CA ALA A 256 5.42 -2.49 7.13
C ALA A 256 5.49 -3.52 8.25
N LEU A 257 6.70 -3.86 8.72
CA LEU A 257 6.91 -4.83 9.80
C LEU A 257 6.31 -4.33 11.13
N VAL A 258 6.51 -3.06 11.47
CA VAL A 258 5.91 -2.42 12.65
C VAL A 258 4.39 -2.44 12.55
N SER A 259 3.83 -2.09 11.39
CA SER A 259 2.39 -2.11 11.12
C SER A 259 1.81 -3.49 11.34
N CYS A 260 2.41 -4.52 10.74
CA CYS A 260 1.99 -5.92 10.86
C CYS A 260 2.01 -6.39 12.31
N ARG A 261 3.13 -6.17 13.01
CA ARG A 261 3.30 -6.57 14.41
C ARG A 261 2.24 -5.93 15.29
N ARG A 262 2.03 -4.62 15.15
CA ARG A 262 1.08 -3.87 15.99
C ARG A 262 -0.38 -4.22 15.71
N LEU A 263 -0.72 -4.42 14.43
CA LEU A 263 -2.04 -4.88 14.03
C LEU A 263 -2.31 -6.27 14.63
N TRP A 264 -1.34 -7.19 14.51
CA TRP A 264 -1.43 -8.53 15.09
C TRP A 264 -1.60 -8.50 16.61
N THR A 265 -0.73 -7.80 17.34
CA THR A 265 -0.80 -7.79 18.81
C THR A 265 -2.09 -7.20 19.35
N ALA A 266 -2.60 -6.14 18.72
CA ALA A 266 -3.82 -5.47 19.17
C ALA A 266 -5.11 -6.25 18.85
N THR A 267 -5.08 -7.18 17.89
CA THR A 267 -6.29 -7.88 17.42
C THR A 267 -6.28 -9.39 17.70
N VAL A 268 -5.11 -10.01 17.80
CA VAL A 268 -4.94 -11.46 18.01
C VAL A 268 -4.42 -11.76 19.42
N ALA A 269 -3.37 -11.06 19.87
CA ALA A 269 -2.65 -11.38 21.11
C ALA A 269 -3.20 -10.71 22.37
N SER A 270 -4.15 -9.77 22.24
CA SER A 270 -4.78 -9.14 23.39
C SER A 270 -5.66 -10.16 24.13
N SER A 271 -5.14 -10.73 25.21
CA SER A 271 -5.86 -11.59 26.14
C SER A 271 -7.00 -10.80 26.81
N THR A 272 -8.20 -11.38 26.82
CA THR A 272 -9.29 -10.96 27.69
C THR A 272 -8.81 -11.15 29.13
N THR A 273 -8.37 -10.09 29.81
CA THR A 273 -8.26 -10.13 31.27
C THR A 273 -9.67 -10.44 31.79
N PRO A 274 -9.90 -11.54 32.54
CA PRO A 274 -11.17 -11.75 33.21
C PRO A 274 -11.40 -10.56 34.14
N ALA A 275 -12.56 -9.91 34.04
CA ALA A 275 -12.96 -8.93 35.04
C ALA A 275 -12.89 -9.62 36.41
N THR A 276 -12.04 -9.12 37.30
CA THR A 276 -12.03 -9.53 38.69
C THR A 276 -13.45 -9.33 39.22
N PRO A 277 -14.15 -10.36 39.73
CA PRO A 277 -15.42 -10.14 40.37
C PRO A 277 -15.16 -9.22 41.56
N VAL A 278 -15.79 -8.05 41.54
CA VAL A 278 -15.86 -7.17 42.71
C VAL A 278 -16.61 -7.99 43.76
N SER A 279 -15.87 -8.57 44.71
CA SER A 279 -16.47 -9.17 45.90
C SER A 279 -17.16 -8.04 46.64
N GLY A 280 -18.49 -8.11 46.66
CA GLY A 280 -19.34 -7.17 47.37
C GLY A 280 -18.91 -7.04 48.83
N ALA A 281 -18.95 -5.80 49.29
CA ALA A 281 -18.93 -5.47 50.70
C ALA A 281 -20.02 -6.25 51.46
N ARG A 282 -19.63 -6.79 52.61
CA ARG A 282 -20.48 -6.90 53.79
C ARG A 282 -19.76 -6.23 54.94
#